data_AF-A0A964GCZ8-F1
#
_entry.id   AF-A0A964GCZ8-F1
#
_cell.length_a   1.000
_cell.length_b   1.000
_cell.length_c   1.000
_cell.angle_alpha   90.00
_cell.angle_beta   90.00
_cell.angle_gamma   90.00
#
_symmetry.space_group_name_H-M   'P 1'
#
loop_
_entity.id
_entity.type
_entity.pdbx_description
1 polymer ?
#
loop_
_entity_poly.entity_id
_entity_poly.type
_entity_poly.pdbx_seq_one_letter_code
_entity_poly.pdbx_strand_id
1 'polypeptide(L)'
;MNERTIEKRPCINIFKLIGAYYFKHFFDNSDLFREPEPYYEKERYRFKMKTAGERNKVMKLLDMKGYDPTLIEDPAPFTGR
;
A
#
# COMPACT_ATOMS: atom_id res chain seq x y z
N MET A 1 19.93 30.10 2.03
CA MET A 1 18.60 29.51 2.29
C MET A 1 18.69 28.05 1.86
N ASN A 2 18.66 27.10 2.80
CA ASN A 2 18.72 25.68 2.45
C ASN A 2 17.35 25.24 1.96
N GLU A 3 17.26 25.03 0.65
CA GLU A 3 16.16 24.34 0.01
C GLU A 3 16.17 22.90 0.55
N ARG A 4 15.43 22.64 1.63
CA ARG A 4 15.16 21.26 2.05
C ARG A 4 14.27 20.69 0.96
N THR A 5 14.84 19.99 0.00
CA THR A 5 14.09 19.07 -0.85
C THR A 5 13.34 18.15 0.10
N ILE A 6 12.03 18.36 0.25
CA ILE A 6 11.16 17.45 0.98
C ILE A 6 11.19 16.18 0.13
N GLU A 7 12.01 15.21 0.53
CA GLU A 7 12.04 13.89 -0.11
C GLU A 7 10.62 13.34 0.00
N LYS A 8 9.90 13.32 -1.11
CA LYS A 8 8.53 12.82 -1.15
C LYS A 8 8.60 11.33 -0.84
N ARG A 9 7.94 10.93 0.25
CA ARG A 9 7.77 9.53 0.61
C ARG A 9 7.17 8.76 -0.56
N PRO A 10 7.62 7.53 -0.86
CA PRO A 10 7.05 6.76 -1.96
C PRO A 10 5.57 6.46 -1.67
N CYS A 11 4.68 6.87 -2.58
CA CYS A 11 3.24 6.67 -2.42
C CYS A 11 2.85 5.22 -2.74
N ILE A 12 2.01 4.63 -1.89
CA ILE A 12 1.42 3.30 -2.13
C ILE A 12 -0.11 3.44 -2.18
N ASN A 13 -0.68 3.23 -3.37
CA ASN A 13 -2.13 3.25 -3.54
C ASN A 13 -2.75 1.92 -3.13
N ILE A 14 -3.67 1.97 -2.17
CA ILE A 14 -4.48 0.86 -1.70
C ILE A 14 -5.88 1.02 -2.26
N PHE A 15 -6.32 0.11 -3.11
CA PHE A 15 -7.62 0.14 -3.76
C PHE A 15 -8.64 -0.68 -3.00
N LYS A 16 -9.83 -0.13 -2.78
CA LYS A 16 -10.99 -0.88 -2.29
C LYS A 16 -11.73 -1.51 -3.48
N LEU A 17 -11.77 -2.83 -3.55
CA LEU A 17 -12.41 -3.58 -4.63
C LEU A 17 -13.25 -4.72 -4.05
N ILE A 18 -14.53 -4.80 -4.42
CA ILE A 18 -15.43 -5.94 -4.12
C ILE A 18 -15.32 -6.38 -2.63
N GLY A 19 -15.38 -5.41 -1.71
CA GLY A 19 -15.35 -5.65 -0.27
C GLY A 19 -13.99 -5.97 0.36
N ALA A 20 -12.90 -5.97 -0.42
CA ALA A 20 -11.54 -6.14 0.08
C ALA A 20 -10.62 -4.97 -0.36
N TYR A 21 -9.41 -4.96 0.18
CA TYR A 21 -8.41 -3.92 -0.10
C TYR A 21 -7.17 -4.54 -0.72
N TYR A 22 -6.61 -3.86 -1.72
CA TYR A 22 -5.52 -4.38 -2.52
C TYR A 22 -4.46 -3.32 -2.78
N PHE A 23 -3.19 -3.72 -2.73
CA PHE A 23 -2.12 -2.92 -3.30
C PHE A 23 -1.06 -3.82 -3.92
N LYS A 24 -0.31 -3.25 -4.86
CA LYS A 24 0.83 -3.90 -5.48
C LYS A 24 2.05 -3.03 -5.23
N HIS A 25 3.04 -3.59 -4.55
CA HIS A 25 4.31 -2.93 -4.30
C HIS A 25 5.40 -3.99 -4.21
N PHE A 26 6.55 -3.70 -4.80
CA PHE A 26 7.76 -4.52 -4.67
C PHE A 26 8.68 -3.79 -3.71
N PHE A 27 8.99 -4.43 -2.59
CA PHE A 27 9.90 -3.87 -1.60
C PHE A 27 11.34 -4.24 -1.97
N ASP A 28 12.24 -3.25 -1.97
CA ASP A 28 13.67 -3.48 -2.21
C ASP A 28 14.37 -4.20 -1.05
N ASN A 29 13.75 -4.20 0.13
CA ASN A 29 14.28 -4.83 1.33
C ASN A 29 13.34 -5.94 1.85
N SER A 30 13.89 -7.13 2.04
CA SER A 30 13.18 -8.30 2.57
C SER A 30 12.56 -8.08 3.96
N ASP A 31 13.16 -7.24 4.80
CA ASP A 31 12.60 -6.93 6.12
C ASP A 31 11.34 -6.05 6.03
N LEU A 32 11.20 -5.26 4.97
CA LEU A 32 9.97 -4.50 4.69
C LEU A 32 8.84 -5.41 4.20
N PHE A 33 9.18 -6.55 3.59
CA PHE A 33 8.21 -7.51 3.09
C PHE A 33 7.67 -8.45 4.18
N ARG A 34 8.48 -8.80 5.19
CA ARG A 34 8.12 -9.77 6.25
C ARG A 34 6.85 -9.43 7.02
N GLU A 35 6.67 -8.16 7.40
CA GLU A 35 5.50 -7.74 8.19
C GLU A 35 4.18 -7.76 7.39
N PRO A 36 4.11 -7.29 6.14
CA PRO A 36 2.93 -7.43 5.31
C PRO A 36 2.80 -8.80 4.62
N GLU A 37 3.82 -9.67 4.66
CA GLU A 37 3.84 -11.01 4.04
C GLU A 37 2.56 -11.85 4.28
N PRO A 38 1.95 -11.87 5.49
CA PRO A 38 0.71 -12.62 5.72
C PRO A 38 -0.46 -12.21 4.83
N TYR A 39 -0.43 -11.00 4.26
CA TYR A 39 -1.44 -10.48 3.35
C TYR A 39 -1.08 -10.68 1.87
N TYR A 40 0.08 -11.27 1.56
CA TYR A 40 0.58 -11.40 0.20
C TYR A 40 -0.04 -12.60 -0.55
N GLU A 41 -0.80 -12.32 -1.62
CA GLU A 41 -1.31 -13.32 -2.57
C GLU A 41 -0.22 -13.60 -3.63
N LYS A 42 0.59 -14.65 -3.43
CA LYS A 42 1.68 -15.04 -4.34
C LYS A 42 1.21 -15.25 -5.79
N GLU A 43 0.05 -15.88 -5.98
CA GLU A 43 -0.51 -16.16 -7.32
C GLU A 43 -0.80 -14.90 -8.13
N ARG A 44 -1.05 -13.77 -7.48
CA ARG A 44 -1.43 -12.50 -8.11
C ARG A 44 -0.44 -11.38 -7.87
N TYR A 45 0.68 -11.67 -7.21
CA TYR A 45 1.74 -10.72 -6.87
C TYR A 45 1.20 -9.41 -6.27
N ARG A 46 0.29 -9.53 -5.30
CA ARG A 46 -0.39 -8.38 -4.67
C ARG A 46 -0.72 -8.68 -3.22
N PHE A 47 -0.91 -7.65 -2.43
CA PHE A 47 -1.41 -7.78 -1.07
C PHE A 47 -2.92 -7.66 -1.05
N LYS A 48 -3.58 -8.46 -0.21
CA LYS A 48 -5.02 -8.48 -0.01
C LYS A 48 -5.34 -8.41 1.48
N MET A 49 -6.12 -7.42 1.86
CA MET A 49 -6.69 -7.29 3.20
C MET A 49 -8.20 -7.45 3.09
N LYS A 50 -8.77 -8.40 3.84
CA LYS A 50 -10.19 -8.74 3.76
C LYS A 50 -11.04 -7.75 4.55
N THR A 51 -10.47 -7.12 5.57
CA THR A 51 -11.18 -6.22 6.48
C THR A 51 -10.54 -4.84 6.56
N ALA A 52 -11.34 -3.85 6.99
CA ALA A 52 -10.82 -2.50 7.26
C ALA A 52 -9.78 -2.49 8.39
N GLY A 53 -9.91 -3.38 9.38
CA GLY A 53 -8.94 -3.53 10.47
C GLY A 53 -7.57 -3.99 9.99
N GLU A 54 -7.53 -5.01 9.13
CA GLU A 54 -6.29 -5.47 8.48
C GLU A 54 -5.67 -4.37 7.61
N ARG A 55 -6.50 -3.68 6.81
CA ARG A 55 -6.05 -2.54 6.00
C ARG A 55 -5.43 -1.44 6.85
N ASN A 56 -6.04 -1.08 7.97
CA ASN A 56 -5.51 -0.05 8.87
C ASN A 56 -4.17 -0.46 9.50
N LYS A 57 -4.00 -1.74 9.86
CA LYS A 57 -2.72 -2.26 10.34
C LYS A 57 -1.64 -2.12 9.28
N VAL A 58 -1.93 -2.55 8.05
CA VAL A 58 -0.97 -2.45 6.93
C VAL A 58 -0.63 -1.00 6.59
N MET A 59 -1.60 -0.09 6.55
CA MET A 59 -1.32 1.33 6.32
C MET A 59 -0.39 1.91 7.39
N LYS A 60 -0.62 1.61 8.69
CA LYS A 60 0.28 2.05 9.75
C LYS A 60 1.69 1.47 9.60
N LEU A 61 1.81 0.20 9.21
CA LEU A 61 3.11 -0.42 8.94
C LEU A 61 3.85 0.32 7.83
N LEU A 62 3.17 0.58 6.70
CA LEU A 62 3.76 1.32 5.57
C LEU A 62 4.20 2.73 5.96
N ASP A 63 3.36 3.48 6.69
CA ASP A 63 3.71 4.82 7.19
C ASP A 63 4.95 4.80 8.11
N MET A 64 5.00 3.87 9.06
CA MET A 64 6.17 3.70 9.95
C MET A 64 7.45 3.33 9.20
N LYS A 65 7.34 2.70 8.03
CA LYS A 65 8.48 2.37 7.15
C LYS A 65 8.82 3.50 6.16
N GLY A 66 8.16 4.66 6.25
CA GLY A 66 8.46 5.83 5.44
C GLY A 66 7.73 5.87 4.09
N TYR A 67 6.71 5.05 3.89
CA TYR A 67 5.82 5.14 2.74
C TYR A 67 4.65 6.09 3.01
N ASP A 68 3.97 6.49 1.94
CA ASP A 68 2.75 7.30 2.01
C ASP A 68 1.56 6.48 1.48
N PRO A 69 0.91 5.65 2.33
CA PRO A 69 -0.19 4.80 1.90
C PRO A 69 -1.47 5.61 1.73
N THR A 70 -2.03 5.62 0.52
CA THR A 70 -3.28 6.32 0.19
C THR A 70 -4.39 5.31 -0.10
N LEU A 71 -5.55 5.47 0.54
CA LEU A 71 -6.74 4.66 0.23
C LEU A 71 -7.51 5.29 -0.95
N ILE A 72 -7.71 4.49 -1.98
CA ILE A 72 -8.54 4.80 -3.14
C ILE A 72 -9.83 3.98 -3.01
N GLU A 73 -10.94 4.64 -2.64
CA GLU A 73 -12.25 3.99 -2.49
C GLU A 73 -13.01 3.85 -3.81
N ASP A 74 -12.75 4.74 -4.76
CA ASP A 74 -13.32 4.70 -6.10
C ASP A 74 -12.18 4.55 -7.13
N PRO A 75 -12.06 3.38 -7.79
CA PRO A 75 -11.01 3.13 -8.78
C PRO A 75 -11.34 3.70 -10.16
N ALA A 76 -12.55 4.26 -10.39
CA ALA A 76 -12.96 4.77 -11.70
C ALA A 76 -11.98 5.77 -12.35
N PRO A 77 -11.27 6.64 -11.59
CA PRO A 77 -10.25 7.53 -12.16
C PRO A 77 -9.00 6.79 -12.68
N PHE A 78 -8.78 5.55 -12.25
CA PHE A 78 -7.61 4.74 -12.59
C PHE A 78 -7.91 3.63 -13.60
N THR A 79 -9.19 3.38 -13.87
CA THR A 79 -9.67 2.48 -14.92
C THR A 79 -10.21 3.33 -16.06
N GLY A 80 -9.33 3.94 -16.85
CA GLY A 80 -9.73 4.63 -18.08
C GLY A 80 -10.58 3.70 -18.96
N ARG A 81 -11.70 4.24 -19.48
CA ARG A 81 -12.53 3.61 -20.49
C ARG A 81 -11.79 3.44 -21.80
#